data_AF-A0A0V0QZQ5-F1
#
_entry.id   AF-A0A0V0QZQ5-F1
#
_cell.length_a   1.000
_cell.length_b   1.000
_cell.length_c   1.000
_cell.angle_alpha   90.00
_cell.angle_beta   90.00
_cell.angle_gamma   90.00
#
_symmetry.space_group_name_H-M   'P 1'
#
loop_
_entity.id
_entity.type
_entity.pdbx_description
1 polymer ?
#
loop_
_entity_poly.entity_id
_entity_poly.type
_entity_poly.pdbx_seq_one_letter_code
_entity_poly.pdbx_strand_id
1 'polypeptide(L)'
;MQNQNCIQVLVLAILLSLSTVSATRELSTNGVCYIEQCGCPEAFLATWCGDASQLADPWCQKNDSNCGNCAGVWCQQQQVDSGKGTCYIEQCGCPGEFKLDYCSSQNVLPQGFCQESEVNCGNCAGVWCGGQDNNTDDQTDNNESSENQEEEDGQGVCYISQCGCPGKFKLDYCSENIHMLPAGYCQESKNNCVNNCDGAWCNQSSKRVLTSQNGRCFIGQCGCPGNYYLDWCSEENQLTSSYCTESSENCELCDGVWKWCLLY
;
A
#
# COMPACT_ATOMS: atom_id res chain seq x y z
N MET A 1 -30.53 -35.43 -63.69
CA MET A 1 -29.59 -35.71 -62.58
C MET A 1 -28.67 -34.51 -62.43
N GLN A 2 -28.40 -34.13 -61.17
CA GLN A 2 -27.31 -33.25 -60.71
C GLN A 2 -27.34 -31.78 -61.16
N ASN A 3 -27.89 -30.85 -60.34
CA ASN A 3 -27.21 -29.56 -60.08
C ASN A 3 -27.86 -28.68 -58.98
N GLN A 4 -28.18 -29.20 -57.79
CA GLN A 4 -28.64 -28.32 -56.68
C GLN A 4 -27.99 -28.56 -55.32
N ASN A 5 -27.08 -29.54 -55.18
CA ASN A 5 -26.48 -29.89 -53.90
C ASN A 5 -25.04 -29.38 -53.69
N CYS A 6 -24.43 -28.69 -54.66
CA CYS A 6 -23.07 -28.13 -54.47
C CYS A 6 -23.05 -26.74 -53.82
N ILE A 7 -24.15 -25.98 -53.85
CA ILE A 7 -24.14 -24.59 -53.37
C ILE A 7 -24.39 -24.50 -51.85
N GLN A 8 -25.19 -25.41 -51.27
CA GLN A 8 -25.43 -25.38 -49.82
C GLN A 8 -24.26 -25.89 -48.97
N VAL A 9 -23.39 -26.74 -49.51
CA VAL A 9 -22.20 -27.20 -48.79
C VAL A 9 -21.09 -26.15 -48.77
N LEU A 10 -21.08 -25.22 -49.74
CA LEU A 10 -20.08 -24.14 -49.78
C LEU A 10 -20.36 -23.01 -48.77
N VAL A 11 -21.63 -22.74 -48.43
CA VAL A 11 -21.98 -21.64 -47.53
C VAL A 11 -21.75 -22.02 -46.05
N LEU A 12 -21.86 -23.31 -45.68
CA LEU A 12 -21.55 -23.76 -44.32
C LEU A 12 -20.05 -23.88 -44.03
N ALA A 13 -19.20 -24.00 -45.07
CA ALA A 13 -17.74 -24.06 -44.89
C ALA A 13 -17.09 -22.67 -44.72
N ILE A 14 -17.73 -21.60 -45.19
CA ILE A 14 -17.21 -20.22 -45.09
C ILE A 14 -17.54 -19.57 -43.73
N LEU A 15 -18.55 -20.07 -43.01
CA LEU A 15 -18.93 -19.54 -41.68
C LEU A 15 -18.15 -20.18 -40.50
N LEU A 16 -17.23 -21.12 -40.77
CA LEU A 16 -16.44 -21.81 -39.74
C LEU A 16 -14.91 -21.57 -39.85
N SER A 17 -14.46 -20.73 -40.78
CA SER A 17 -13.07 -20.28 -40.80
C SER A 17 -12.91 -18.98 -40.02
N LEU A 18 -12.55 -19.15 -38.75
CA LEU A 18 -11.67 -18.30 -37.96
C LEU A 18 -11.49 -16.87 -38.47
N SER A 19 -12.03 -15.93 -37.72
CA SER A 19 -11.16 -14.89 -37.17
C SER A 19 -11.59 -14.72 -35.73
N THR A 20 -11.01 -15.56 -34.86
CA THR A 20 -10.72 -15.11 -33.51
C THR A 20 -10.13 -13.72 -33.65
N VAL A 21 -10.84 -12.71 -33.18
CA VAL A 21 -10.23 -11.40 -32.95
C VAL A 21 -9.24 -11.66 -31.83
N SER A 22 -8.03 -12.07 -32.20
CA SER A 22 -6.88 -11.86 -31.36
C SER A 22 -6.83 -10.35 -31.25
N ALA A 23 -7.28 -9.84 -30.11
CA ALA A 23 -6.91 -8.52 -29.67
C ALA A 23 -5.38 -8.52 -29.68
N THR A 24 -4.78 -8.06 -30.78
CA THR A 24 -3.44 -7.52 -30.73
C THR A 24 -3.56 -6.33 -29.81
N ARG A 25 -3.37 -6.58 -28.51
CA ARG A 25 -2.82 -5.57 -27.62
C ARG A 25 -1.60 -5.08 -28.37
N GLU A 26 -1.64 -3.86 -28.87
CA GLU A 26 -0.44 -3.22 -29.40
C GLU A 26 0.57 -3.28 -28.26
N LEU A 27 1.58 -4.13 -28.46
CA LEU A 27 2.66 -4.35 -27.51
C LEU A 27 3.37 -3.01 -27.39
N SER A 28 3.22 -2.40 -26.22
CA SER A 28 4.12 -1.35 -25.80
C SER A 28 5.55 -1.84 -26.04
N THR A 29 6.35 -1.05 -26.75
CA THR A 29 7.75 -1.40 -27.06
C THR A 29 8.66 -1.32 -25.84
N ASN A 30 8.10 -0.98 -24.68
CA ASN A 30 8.80 -0.80 -23.41
C ASN A 30 8.74 -2.09 -22.62
N GLY A 31 9.68 -2.99 -22.89
CA GLY A 31 9.90 -4.19 -22.09
C GLY A 31 11.36 -4.33 -21.70
N VAL A 32 11.59 -5.15 -20.69
CA VAL A 32 12.92 -5.44 -20.16
C VAL A 32 13.11 -6.95 -20.21
N CYS A 33 14.27 -7.37 -20.70
CA CYS A 33 14.62 -8.77 -20.82
C CYS A 33 15.21 -9.31 -19.51
N TYR A 34 14.61 -10.37 -18.96
CA TYR A 34 15.07 -11.06 -17.75
C TYR A 34 15.54 -12.47 -18.08
N ILE A 35 16.39 -13.05 -17.24
CA ILE A 35 16.84 -14.45 -17.39
C ILE A 35 15.63 -15.39 -17.36
N GLU A 36 15.55 -16.35 -18.29
CA GLU A 36 14.40 -17.26 -18.40
C GLU A 36 14.08 -18.04 -17.12
N GLN A 37 15.11 -18.43 -16.37
CA GLN A 37 14.98 -19.17 -15.11
C GLN A 37 14.38 -18.32 -13.98
N CYS A 38 14.43 -17.00 -14.14
CA CYS A 38 13.85 -16.06 -13.22
C CYS A 38 12.42 -15.69 -13.59
N GLY A 39 12.10 -15.60 -14.88
CA GLY A 39 10.83 -15.04 -15.31
C GLY A 39 10.74 -13.54 -15.01
N CYS A 40 9.55 -13.04 -14.70
CA CYS A 40 9.28 -11.61 -14.55
C CYS A 40 9.18 -11.14 -13.09
N PRO A 41 9.49 -9.86 -12.81
CA PRO A 41 9.57 -9.32 -11.45
C PRO A 41 8.29 -9.36 -10.63
N GLU A 42 7.12 -9.53 -11.25
CA GLU A 42 5.86 -9.74 -10.53
C GLU A 42 5.73 -11.14 -9.92
N ALA A 43 6.46 -12.12 -10.46
CA ALA A 43 6.35 -13.53 -10.09
C ALA A 43 7.65 -14.27 -10.42
N PHE A 44 8.75 -13.89 -9.76
CA PHE A 44 10.01 -14.57 -9.97
C PHE A 44 9.92 -16.06 -9.62
N LEU A 45 10.46 -16.90 -10.49
CA LEU A 45 10.39 -18.36 -10.39
C LEU A 45 11.36 -18.94 -9.36
N ALA A 46 12.41 -18.19 -9.00
CA ALA A 46 13.41 -18.62 -8.03
C ALA A 46 13.79 -17.50 -7.05
N THR A 47 14.17 -17.88 -5.83
CA THR A 47 14.45 -16.94 -4.73
C THR A 47 15.75 -16.14 -4.89
N TRP A 48 16.62 -16.53 -5.82
CA TRP A 48 17.84 -15.78 -6.17
C TRP A 48 17.59 -14.74 -7.27
N CYS A 49 16.37 -14.69 -7.80
CA CYS A 49 15.98 -13.75 -8.83
C CYS A 49 15.51 -12.43 -8.23
N GLY A 50 15.82 -11.33 -8.93
CA GLY A 50 15.53 -9.97 -8.50
C GLY A 50 15.75 -9.00 -9.67
N ASP A 51 15.82 -7.71 -9.39
CA ASP A 51 16.06 -6.70 -10.43
C ASP A 51 17.41 -6.91 -11.16
N ALA A 52 18.40 -7.48 -10.47
CA ALA A 52 19.68 -7.86 -11.06
C ALA A 52 19.60 -9.04 -12.04
N SER A 53 18.44 -9.69 -12.17
CA SER A 53 18.22 -10.79 -13.12
C SER A 53 17.91 -10.30 -14.54
N GLN A 54 17.95 -8.99 -14.78
CA GLN A 54 17.91 -8.42 -16.13
C GLN A 54 19.15 -8.81 -16.93
N LEU A 55 18.97 -9.16 -18.20
CA LEU A 55 20.10 -9.41 -19.09
C LEU A 55 20.79 -8.09 -19.43
N ALA A 56 22.05 -7.93 -19.05
CA ALA A 56 22.79 -6.68 -19.25
C ALA A 56 23.15 -6.39 -20.72
N ASP A 57 22.97 -7.35 -21.64
CA ASP A 57 23.34 -7.18 -23.05
C ASP A 57 22.34 -6.26 -23.78
N PRO A 58 22.79 -5.11 -24.34
CA PRO A 58 21.92 -4.18 -25.03
C PRO A 58 21.20 -4.77 -26.24
N TRP A 59 21.76 -5.79 -26.89
CA TRP A 59 21.11 -6.48 -28.00
C TRP A 59 19.92 -7.30 -27.51
N CYS A 60 20.05 -7.98 -26.37
CA CYS A 60 18.96 -8.74 -25.74
C CYS A 60 17.84 -7.83 -25.22
N GLN A 61 18.20 -6.62 -24.77
CA GLN A 61 17.26 -5.59 -24.32
C GLN A 61 16.51 -4.87 -25.46
N LYS A 62 16.72 -5.27 -26.72
CA LYS A 62 16.17 -4.52 -27.87
C LYS A 62 14.70 -4.80 -28.15
N ASN A 63 14.24 -6.04 -27.95
CA ASN A 63 12.85 -6.48 -28.17
C ASN A 63 12.67 -7.93 -27.70
N ASP A 64 11.41 -8.37 -27.65
CA ASP A 64 11.02 -9.74 -27.29
C ASP A 64 11.75 -10.83 -28.09
N SER A 65 11.85 -10.67 -29.41
CA SER A 65 12.50 -11.66 -30.26
C SER A 65 14.00 -11.78 -29.97
N ASN A 66 14.68 -10.67 -29.68
CA ASN A 66 16.08 -10.68 -29.29
C ASN A 66 16.26 -11.28 -27.90
N CYS A 67 15.36 -10.98 -26.97
CA CYS A 67 15.38 -11.51 -25.62
C CYS A 67 15.26 -13.05 -25.59
N GLY A 68 14.34 -13.62 -26.37
CA GLY A 68 14.22 -15.06 -26.51
C GLY A 68 15.47 -15.73 -27.09
N ASN A 69 16.19 -15.04 -27.99
CA ASN A 69 17.48 -15.53 -28.51
C ASN A 69 18.61 -15.54 -27.46
N CYS A 70 18.44 -14.81 -26.36
CA CYS A 70 19.39 -14.75 -25.25
C CYS A 70 19.02 -15.68 -24.08
N ALA A 71 18.09 -16.62 -24.27
CA ALA A 71 17.51 -17.41 -23.19
C ALA A 71 16.90 -16.50 -22.10
N GLY A 72 16.24 -15.43 -22.54
CA GLY A 72 15.54 -14.48 -21.70
C GLY A 72 14.03 -14.53 -21.92
N VAL A 73 13.31 -14.04 -20.92
CA VAL A 73 11.86 -13.76 -20.99
C VAL A 73 11.69 -12.25 -21.09
N TRP A 74 10.97 -11.81 -22.11
CA TRP A 74 10.66 -10.41 -22.29
C TRP A 74 9.49 -10.02 -21.39
N CYS A 75 9.83 -9.35 -20.30
CA CYS A 75 8.84 -8.82 -19.40
C CYS A 75 8.45 -7.46 -19.94
N GLN A 76 7.24 -7.40 -20.50
CA GLN A 76 6.59 -6.12 -20.73
C GLN A 76 6.71 -5.35 -19.41
N GLN A 77 7.38 -4.20 -19.44
CA GLN A 77 7.30 -3.30 -18.32
C GLN A 77 5.81 -3.02 -18.24
N GLN A 78 5.16 -3.38 -17.14
CA GLN A 78 3.76 -3.03 -16.94
C GLN A 78 3.70 -1.53 -17.18
N GLN A 79 3.22 -1.17 -18.37
CA GLN A 79 2.53 0.07 -18.56
C GLN A 79 1.39 -0.09 -17.58
N VAL A 80 1.56 0.48 -16.39
CA VAL A 80 0.44 1.00 -15.63
C VAL A 80 -0.42 1.67 -16.68
N ASP A 81 -1.55 1.05 -17.03
CA ASP A 81 -2.33 1.35 -18.22
C ASP A 81 -2.32 2.87 -18.43
N SER A 82 -1.76 3.35 -19.55
CA SER A 82 -1.53 4.79 -19.82
C SER A 82 -2.83 5.61 -20.01
N GLY A 83 -3.93 5.17 -19.41
CA GLY A 83 -5.16 5.95 -19.23
C GLY A 83 -5.70 5.95 -17.80
N LYS A 84 -5.11 5.23 -16.84
CA LYS A 84 -5.46 5.28 -15.43
C LYS A 84 -4.18 5.18 -14.61
N GLY A 85 -3.72 6.32 -14.09
CA GLY A 85 -2.56 6.30 -13.20
C GLY A 85 -2.82 5.42 -11.97
N THR A 86 -1.73 4.99 -11.34
CA THR A 86 -1.77 4.21 -10.10
C THR A 86 -1.04 4.99 -9.03
N CYS A 87 -1.60 5.01 -7.83
CA CYS A 87 -1.06 5.69 -6.68
C CYS A 87 -0.07 4.81 -5.92
N TYR A 88 1.18 5.25 -5.82
CA TYR A 88 2.25 4.60 -5.06
C TYR A 88 2.57 5.39 -3.81
N ILE A 89 3.16 4.76 -2.80
CA ILE A 89 3.59 5.48 -1.59
C ILE A 89 4.65 6.52 -1.97
N GLU A 90 4.47 7.77 -1.53
CA GLU A 90 5.32 8.91 -1.92
C GLU A 90 6.82 8.69 -1.60
N GLN A 91 7.11 8.03 -0.47
CA GLN A 91 8.46 7.69 -0.05
C GLN A 91 9.15 6.74 -1.02
N CYS A 92 8.37 5.92 -1.73
CA CYS A 92 8.89 4.98 -2.70
C CYS A 92 9.06 5.59 -4.09
N GLY A 93 8.18 6.50 -4.52
CA GLY A 93 8.24 7.00 -5.89
C GLY A 93 7.51 6.08 -6.88
N CYS A 94 7.79 6.26 -8.18
CA CYS A 94 7.15 5.49 -9.24
C CYS A 94 7.98 4.27 -9.67
N PRO A 95 7.34 3.21 -10.19
CA PRO A 95 8.05 2.11 -10.82
C PRO A 95 9.01 2.60 -11.92
N GLY A 96 10.24 2.09 -11.88
CA GLY A 96 11.34 2.51 -12.76
C GLY A 96 12.25 3.59 -12.18
N GLU A 97 11.76 4.37 -11.20
CA GLU A 97 12.49 5.46 -10.53
C GLU A 97 12.22 5.43 -9.02
N PHE A 98 12.33 4.24 -8.40
CA PHE A 98 12.11 4.11 -6.96
C PHE A 98 13.20 4.85 -6.18
N LYS A 99 12.79 5.62 -5.16
CA LYS A 99 13.67 6.46 -4.34
C LYS A 99 14.47 5.66 -3.31
N LEU A 100 14.00 4.46 -2.95
CA LEU A 100 14.56 3.63 -1.88
C LEU A 100 14.65 2.17 -2.33
N ASP A 101 15.71 1.47 -1.92
CA ASP A 101 16.04 0.11 -2.40
C ASP A 101 15.03 -0.97 -2.00
N TYR A 102 14.22 -0.74 -0.97
CA TYR A 102 13.17 -1.67 -0.55
C TYR A 102 11.82 -1.42 -1.24
N CYS A 103 11.75 -0.41 -2.11
CA CYS A 103 10.54 -0.08 -2.84
C CYS A 103 10.45 -0.90 -4.13
N SER A 104 9.23 -1.32 -4.44
CA SER A 104 8.91 -2.19 -5.56
C SER A 104 7.53 -1.84 -6.12
N SER A 105 7.13 -2.53 -7.18
CA SER A 105 5.78 -2.43 -7.74
C SER A 105 4.67 -2.82 -6.77
N GLN A 106 5.00 -3.40 -5.60
CA GLN A 106 4.04 -3.75 -4.55
C GLN A 106 3.73 -2.60 -3.59
N ASN A 107 4.49 -1.50 -3.62
CA ASN A 107 4.27 -0.32 -2.77
C ASN A 107 3.16 0.60 -3.29
N VAL A 108 2.12 -0.02 -3.84
CA VAL A 108 0.88 0.60 -4.32
C VAL A 108 0.02 0.90 -3.09
N LEU A 109 -0.56 2.10 -3.03
CA LEU A 109 -1.51 2.42 -1.97
C LEU A 109 -2.79 1.57 -2.13
N PRO A 110 -3.50 1.26 -1.03
CA PRO A 110 -4.71 0.44 -1.09
C PRO A 110 -5.71 0.95 -2.15
N GLN A 111 -6.47 0.00 -2.72
CA GLN A 111 -7.54 0.30 -3.68
C GLN A 111 -8.62 1.19 -3.04
N GLY A 112 -9.42 1.88 -3.85
CA GLY A 112 -10.45 2.82 -3.39
C GLY A 112 -10.03 4.27 -3.60
N PHE A 113 -10.38 5.16 -2.66
CA PHE A 113 -10.22 6.62 -2.79
C PHE A 113 -8.85 7.05 -3.35
N CYS A 114 -7.76 6.50 -2.82
CA CYS A 114 -6.39 6.84 -3.22
C CYS A 114 -6.04 6.45 -4.67
N GLN A 115 -6.75 5.46 -5.23
CA GLN A 115 -6.54 4.96 -6.60
C GLN A 115 -7.51 5.59 -7.62
N GLU A 116 -8.33 6.55 -7.23
CA GLU A 116 -9.33 7.16 -8.12
C GLU A 116 -8.79 8.33 -8.94
N SER A 117 -7.85 9.11 -8.39
CA SER A 117 -7.28 10.29 -9.08
C SER A 117 -5.92 10.70 -8.51
N GLU A 118 -5.17 11.51 -9.26
CA GLU A 118 -3.91 12.13 -8.81
C GLU A 118 -4.10 12.97 -7.55
N VAL A 119 -5.20 13.73 -7.48
CA VAL A 119 -5.52 14.57 -6.32
C VAL A 119 -5.74 13.72 -5.07
N ASN A 120 -6.53 12.65 -5.20
CA ASN A 120 -6.78 11.73 -4.09
C ASN A 120 -5.49 11.02 -3.67
N CYS A 121 -4.64 10.69 -4.63
CA CYS A 121 -3.35 10.07 -4.36
C CYS A 121 -2.45 10.94 -3.50
N GLY A 122 -2.34 12.25 -3.80
CA GLY A 122 -1.61 13.20 -2.98
C GLY A 122 -2.16 13.31 -1.55
N ASN A 123 -3.48 13.24 -1.39
CA ASN A 123 -4.13 13.23 -0.07
C ASN A 123 -3.82 11.97 0.76
N CYS A 124 -3.40 10.88 0.12
CA CYS A 124 -3.02 9.63 0.77
C CYS A 124 -1.51 9.50 1.04
N ALA A 125 -0.74 10.59 0.94
CA ALA A 125 0.73 10.56 0.94
C ALA A 125 1.28 9.64 -0.16
N GLY A 126 0.65 9.73 -1.33
CA GLY A 126 1.02 8.98 -2.52
C GLY A 126 1.54 9.85 -3.65
N VAL A 127 2.19 9.20 -4.61
CA VAL A 127 2.60 9.75 -5.89
C VAL A 127 1.84 9.04 -7.00
N TRP A 128 1.21 9.80 -7.90
CA TRP A 128 0.45 9.27 -9.01
C TRP A 128 1.38 8.96 -10.18
N CYS A 129 1.38 7.71 -10.63
CA CYS A 129 2.28 7.23 -11.67
C CYS A 129 1.47 6.72 -12.86
N GLY A 130 1.67 7.29 -14.05
CA GLY A 130 1.03 6.82 -15.29
C GLY A 130 -0.16 7.63 -15.80
N GLY A 131 -0.45 8.82 -15.24
CA GLY A 131 -1.40 9.77 -15.82
C GLY A 131 -0.71 10.76 -16.77
N GLN A 132 -0.95 10.67 -18.07
CA GLN A 132 -0.79 11.83 -18.95
C GLN A 132 -2.17 12.47 -19.12
N ASP A 133 -2.58 13.32 -18.18
CA ASP A 133 -3.75 14.16 -18.39
C ASP A 133 -3.33 15.38 -19.21
N ASN A 134 -3.38 15.21 -20.53
CA ASN A 134 -3.69 16.34 -21.41
C ASN A 134 -5.17 16.69 -21.21
N ASN A 135 -5.50 17.45 -20.17
CA ASN A 135 -6.64 18.37 -20.23
C ASN A 135 -6.52 19.46 -19.18
N THR A 136 -6.17 20.64 -19.68
CA THR A 136 -6.62 21.94 -19.18
C THR A 136 -8.14 22.00 -19.05
N ASP A 137 -8.56 22.80 -18.06
CA ASP A 137 -9.90 23.33 -17.79
C ASP A 137 -10.85 22.33 -17.09
N ASP A 138 -11.60 22.68 -16.05
CA ASP A 138 -12.17 23.97 -15.69
C ASP A 138 -12.54 23.99 -14.20
N GLN A 139 -12.55 25.18 -13.60
CA GLN A 139 -13.09 25.41 -12.27
C GLN A 139 -14.58 25.06 -12.25
N THR A 140 -15.06 24.43 -11.18
CA THR A 140 -16.32 24.88 -10.57
C THR A 140 -16.47 24.33 -9.16
N ASP A 141 -16.45 25.24 -8.19
CA ASP A 141 -17.11 25.08 -6.91
C ASP A 141 -18.56 24.62 -7.13
N ASN A 142 -19.04 23.65 -6.35
CA ASN A 142 -20.38 23.71 -5.77
C ASN A 142 -20.54 22.69 -4.64
N ASN A 143 -20.50 23.27 -3.45
CA ASN A 143 -21.22 22.89 -2.25
C ASN A 143 -22.58 22.20 -2.55
N GLU A 144 -22.79 20.99 -2.04
CA GLU A 144 -24.12 20.65 -1.50
C GLU A 144 -24.03 19.53 -0.47
N SER A 145 -24.42 19.90 0.74
CA SER A 145 -24.63 19.06 1.91
C SER A 145 -25.61 17.94 1.62
N SER A 146 -25.38 16.77 2.21
CA SER A 146 -26.45 15.85 2.54
C SER A 146 -26.19 15.27 3.92
N GLU A 147 -26.91 15.85 4.88
CA GLU A 147 -27.10 15.34 6.22
C GLU A 147 -27.66 13.91 6.16
N ASN A 148 -27.06 13.00 6.94
CA ASN A 148 -27.85 12.00 7.67
C ASN A 148 -27.06 11.45 8.87
N GLN A 149 -27.53 11.92 10.03
CA GLN A 149 -27.76 11.18 11.28
C GLN A 149 -26.54 10.53 11.96
N GLU A 150 -26.03 11.32 12.89
CA GLU A 150 -25.31 10.98 14.11
C GLU A 150 -25.72 9.63 14.71
N GLU A 151 -24.75 8.71 14.81
CA GLU A 151 -24.55 7.99 16.06
C GLU A 151 -23.27 8.53 16.68
N GLU A 152 -23.34 8.96 17.94
CA GLU A 152 -22.21 9.44 18.75
C GLU A 152 -21.15 8.32 18.89
N ASP A 153 -20.29 8.18 17.90
CA ASP A 153 -19.13 7.30 18.02
C ASP A 153 -17.98 8.13 18.59
N GLY A 154 -17.73 7.92 19.88
CA GLY A 154 -16.69 8.62 20.63
C GLY A 154 -15.34 8.59 19.93
N GLN A 155 -14.50 9.56 20.26
CA GLN A 155 -13.12 9.70 19.76
C GLN A 155 -12.47 8.31 19.65
N GLY A 156 -12.05 7.91 18.45
CA GLY A 156 -11.47 6.60 18.17
C GLY A 156 -10.18 6.77 17.39
N VAL A 157 -9.38 5.71 17.35
CA VAL A 157 -8.13 5.68 16.58
C VAL A 157 -8.18 4.52 15.61
N CYS A 158 -7.80 4.77 14.36
CA CYS A 158 -7.77 3.75 13.32
C CYS A 158 -6.45 2.96 13.33
N TYR A 159 -6.56 1.63 13.38
CA TYR A 159 -5.44 0.70 13.33
C TYR A 159 -5.54 -0.20 12.11
N ILE A 160 -4.43 -0.83 11.72
CA ILE A 160 -4.45 -1.83 10.64
C ILE A 160 -5.38 -2.99 11.06
N SER A 161 -6.34 -3.36 10.21
CA SER A 161 -7.35 -4.39 10.52
C SER A 161 -6.76 -5.76 10.86
N GLN A 162 -5.62 -6.11 10.27
CA GLN A 162 -4.85 -7.32 10.55
C GLN A 162 -4.33 -7.36 12.00
N CYS A 163 -4.02 -6.19 12.55
CA CYS A 163 -3.61 -6.05 13.94
C CYS A 163 -4.80 -6.00 14.90
N GLY A 164 -5.89 -5.33 14.53
CA GLY A 164 -6.99 -5.07 15.46
C GLY A 164 -6.65 -3.96 16.44
N CYS A 165 -7.24 -4.00 17.65
CA CYS A 165 -7.14 -2.90 18.61
C CYS A 165 -6.08 -3.12 19.69
N PRO A 166 -5.47 -2.03 20.21
CA PRO A 166 -4.65 -2.06 21.42
C PRO A 166 -5.29 -2.84 22.57
N GLY A 167 -4.47 -3.57 23.32
CA GLY A 167 -4.91 -4.42 24.43
C GLY A 167 -5.47 -5.79 24.01
N LYS A 168 -5.80 -5.99 22.73
CA LYS A 168 -6.21 -7.28 22.13
C LYS A 168 -5.74 -7.39 20.69
N PHE A 169 -4.46 -7.15 20.44
CA PHE A 169 -3.92 -7.34 19.10
C PHE A 169 -4.03 -8.81 18.68
N LYS A 170 -4.30 -9.02 17.39
CA LYS A 170 -4.43 -10.35 16.78
C LYS A 170 -3.08 -11.01 16.54
N LEU A 171 -2.01 -10.21 16.42
CA LEU A 171 -0.66 -10.65 16.08
C LEU A 171 0.36 -10.01 17.03
N ASP A 172 1.39 -10.76 17.37
CA ASP A 172 2.34 -10.39 18.44
C ASP A 172 3.26 -9.23 18.08
N TYR A 173 3.44 -8.96 16.79
CA TYR A 173 4.23 -7.84 16.28
C TYR A 173 3.44 -6.53 16.19
N CYS A 174 2.13 -6.57 16.43
CA CYS A 174 1.28 -5.39 16.41
C CYS A 174 1.49 -4.54 17.66
N SER A 175 1.56 -3.23 17.47
CA SER A 175 1.80 -2.28 18.56
C SER A 175 1.06 -0.97 18.34
N GLU A 176 0.86 -0.25 19.44
CA GLU A 176 0.06 0.99 19.48
C GLU A 176 0.60 2.10 18.58
N ASN A 177 1.91 2.12 18.30
CA ASN A 177 2.57 3.23 17.63
C ASN A 177 3.00 2.91 16.19
N ILE A 178 3.21 1.62 15.88
CA ILE A 178 3.74 1.19 14.58
C ILE A 178 2.61 0.81 13.62
N HIS A 179 1.46 0.37 14.16
CA HIS A 179 0.35 -0.17 13.38
C HIS A 179 -0.93 0.67 13.49
N MET A 180 -0.79 1.90 14.02
CA MET A 180 -1.76 2.97 13.84
C MET A 180 -1.68 3.45 12.39
N LEU A 181 -2.81 3.65 11.73
CA LEU A 181 -2.84 4.22 10.38
C LEU A 181 -2.57 5.72 10.46
N PRO A 182 -1.41 6.24 10.02
CA PRO A 182 -1.05 7.64 10.24
C PRO A 182 -1.84 8.62 9.36
N ALA A 183 -2.61 8.12 8.38
CA ALA A 183 -3.38 8.95 7.46
C ALA A 183 -4.49 9.71 8.21
N GLY A 184 -4.42 11.05 8.19
CA GLY A 184 -5.38 11.93 8.87
C GLY A 184 -6.83 11.62 8.51
N TYR A 185 -7.12 11.38 7.23
CA TYR A 185 -8.44 10.97 6.76
C TYR A 185 -8.99 9.71 7.45
N CYS A 186 -8.17 8.67 7.60
CA CYS A 186 -8.59 7.43 8.26
C CYS A 186 -8.83 7.63 9.77
N GLN A 187 -8.24 8.67 10.36
CA GLN A 187 -8.40 9.03 11.77
C GLN A 187 -9.59 9.96 12.04
N GLU A 188 -10.21 10.54 11.00
CA GLU A 188 -11.31 11.49 11.16
C GLU A 188 -12.63 10.83 11.58
N SER A 189 -12.87 9.57 11.17
CA SER A 189 -14.09 8.86 11.55
C SER A 189 -13.96 7.34 11.44
N LYS A 190 -14.84 6.63 12.17
CA LYS A 190 -15.01 5.18 12.04
C LYS A 190 -15.33 4.75 10.62
N ASN A 191 -16.17 5.52 9.93
CA ASN A 191 -16.56 5.20 8.57
C ASN A 191 -15.34 5.23 7.65
N ASN A 192 -14.52 6.28 7.76
CA ASN A 192 -13.28 6.39 7.00
C ASN A 192 -12.37 5.20 7.33
N CYS A 193 -12.20 4.89 8.61
CA CYS A 193 -11.36 3.79 9.03
C CYS A 193 -11.81 2.42 8.51
N VAL A 194 -13.06 2.01 8.78
CA VAL A 194 -13.53 0.65 8.52
C VAL A 194 -13.89 0.44 7.05
N ASN A 195 -14.51 1.42 6.42
CA ASN A 195 -15.07 1.26 5.08
C ASN A 195 -14.16 1.80 3.97
N ASN A 196 -13.28 2.76 4.28
CA ASN A 196 -12.44 3.41 3.26
C ASN A 196 -10.95 3.10 3.42
N CYS A 197 -10.49 2.71 4.62
CA CYS A 197 -9.08 2.42 4.90
C CYS A 197 -8.81 0.97 5.30
N ASP A 198 -9.81 0.09 5.23
CA ASP A 198 -9.73 -1.31 5.68
C ASP A 198 -9.10 -1.46 7.06
N GLY A 199 -9.40 -0.53 7.97
CA GLY A 199 -8.87 -0.44 9.31
C GLY A 199 -9.79 -1.01 10.37
N ALA A 200 -9.23 -1.25 11.56
CA ALA A 200 -10.00 -1.48 12.77
C ALA A 200 -10.16 -0.15 13.50
N TRP A 201 -11.40 0.37 13.56
CA TRP A 201 -11.69 1.54 14.37
C TRP A 201 -11.78 1.15 15.84
N CYS A 202 -10.88 1.70 16.63
CA CYS A 202 -10.78 1.40 18.05
C CYS A 202 -11.25 2.61 18.83
N ASN A 203 -12.50 2.56 19.29
CA ASN A 203 -13.06 3.58 20.16
C ASN A 203 -12.14 3.77 21.36
N GLN A 204 -11.90 5.01 21.78
CA GLN A 204 -11.12 5.28 22.98
C GLN A 204 -11.79 4.71 24.23
N SER A 205 -13.07 4.30 24.19
CA SER A 205 -13.75 3.51 25.24
C SER A 205 -13.22 2.07 25.36
N SER A 206 -12.44 1.60 24.38
CA SER A 206 -11.67 0.35 24.45
C SER A 206 -10.29 0.56 25.05
N LYS A 207 -9.82 1.82 25.24
CA LYS A 207 -9.05 2.08 26.45
C LYS A 207 -10.06 1.87 27.56
N ARG A 208 -9.79 0.96 28.48
CA ARG A 208 -10.29 1.22 29.83
C ARG A 208 -9.94 2.68 30.08
N VAL A 209 -10.94 3.49 30.43
CA VAL A 209 -10.71 4.68 31.22
C VAL A 209 -10.08 4.19 32.52
N LEU A 210 -8.79 3.87 32.47
CA LEU A 210 -7.91 3.96 33.61
C LEU A 210 -7.49 5.42 33.55
N THR A 211 -8.26 6.24 34.24
CA THR A 211 -7.82 7.54 34.75
C THR A 211 -6.32 7.53 35.00
N SER A 212 -5.57 8.30 34.18
CA SER A 212 -4.40 9.16 34.46
C SER A 212 -3.57 9.00 35.76
N GLN A 213 -3.55 7.86 36.45
CA GLN A 213 -2.98 7.78 37.81
C GLN A 213 -1.82 6.80 37.96
N ASN A 214 -1.57 5.88 37.01
CA ASN A 214 -0.57 4.81 37.20
C ASN A 214 0.44 4.65 36.05
N GLY A 215 0.51 5.59 35.10
CA GLY A 215 1.58 5.60 34.11
C GLY A 215 2.91 5.98 34.76
N ARG A 216 4.00 5.30 34.39
CA ARG A 216 5.36 5.67 34.81
C ARG A 216 6.10 6.18 33.57
N CYS A 217 6.75 7.34 33.70
CA CYS A 217 7.56 7.92 32.65
C CYS A 217 9.00 7.39 32.72
N PHE A 218 9.55 6.86 31.63
CA PHE A 218 10.94 6.36 31.57
C PHE A 218 11.77 7.19 30.60
N ILE A 219 13.10 7.19 30.77
CA ILE A 219 14.00 7.87 29.83
C ILE A 219 13.77 7.32 28.41
N GLY A 220 13.63 8.20 27.43
CA GLY A 220 13.33 7.87 26.02
C GLY A 220 14.22 6.76 25.44
N GLN A 221 15.51 6.84 25.76
CA GLN A 221 16.55 5.91 25.29
C GLN A 221 16.42 4.50 25.86
N CYS A 222 15.71 4.35 26.97
CA CYS A 222 15.58 3.07 27.65
C CYS A 222 14.42 2.23 27.17
N GLY A 223 13.36 2.83 26.61
CA GLY A 223 12.13 2.09 26.35
C GLY A 223 11.43 1.74 27.66
N CYS A 224 10.93 0.51 27.81
CA CYS A 224 10.06 0.13 28.94
C CYS A 224 10.51 -1.13 29.67
N PRO A 225 10.15 -1.29 30.95
CA PRO A 225 10.29 -2.56 31.66
C PRO A 225 9.70 -3.74 30.86
N GLY A 226 10.52 -4.77 30.65
CA GLY A 226 10.17 -5.95 29.85
C GLY A 226 10.53 -5.85 28.36
N ASN A 227 10.88 -4.66 27.87
CA ASN A 227 11.39 -4.45 26.51
C ASN A 227 12.30 -3.22 26.46
N TYR A 228 13.42 -3.30 27.18
CA TYR A 228 14.40 -2.22 27.19
C TYR A 228 15.19 -2.17 25.89
N TYR A 229 15.43 -0.97 25.37
CA TYR A 229 16.23 -0.78 24.17
C TYR A 229 17.73 -0.98 24.41
N LEU A 230 18.17 -0.74 25.65
CA LEU A 230 19.58 -0.80 26.05
C LEU A 230 19.74 -1.66 27.30
N ASP A 231 20.82 -2.43 27.36
CA ASP A 231 21.05 -3.43 28.42
C ASP A 231 21.22 -2.84 29.83
N TRP A 232 21.58 -1.56 29.92
CA TRP A 232 21.72 -0.85 31.21
C TRP A 232 20.38 -0.30 31.73
N CYS A 233 19.31 -0.41 30.96
CA CYS A 233 18.01 0.10 31.34
C CYS A 233 17.27 -0.86 32.26
N SER A 234 16.63 -0.28 33.27
CA SER A 234 15.98 -0.96 34.36
C SER A 234 14.82 -0.11 34.88
N GLU A 235 14.10 -0.65 35.88
CA GLU A 235 12.98 0.08 36.49
C GLU A 235 13.44 1.35 37.22
N GLU A 236 14.74 1.44 37.52
CA GLU A 236 15.36 2.61 38.15
C GLU A 236 15.53 3.79 37.18
N ASN A 237 15.41 3.56 35.87
CA ASN A 237 15.52 4.60 34.84
C ASN A 237 14.19 5.35 34.60
N GLN A 238 13.32 5.35 35.61
CA GLN A 238 12.09 6.14 35.64
C GLN A 238 12.43 7.63 35.83
N LEU A 239 11.83 8.51 35.02
CA LEU A 239 11.81 9.94 35.31
C LEU A 239 10.96 10.18 36.56
N THR A 240 11.51 10.88 37.54
CA THR A 240 10.88 11.14 38.85
C THR A 240 10.40 12.58 39.01
N SER A 241 10.65 13.44 38.01
CA SER A 241 10.15 14.81 38.01
C SER A 241 8.62 14.81 38.09
N SER A 242 8.09 15.62 39.02
CA SER A 242 6.64 15.74 39.22
C SER A 242 5.92 16.21 37.96
N TYR A 243 6.58 17.02 37.12
CA TYR A 243 6.05 17.44 35.83
C TYR A 243 5.96 16.26 34.85
N CYS A 244 7.08 15.56 34.63
CA CYS A 244 7.17 14.46 33.66
C CYS A 244 6.35 13.21 34.06
N THR A 245 5.97 13.10 35.33
CA THR A 245 5.19 11.97 35.86
C THR A 245 3.70 12.29 36.01
N GLU A 246 3.26 13.50 35.64
CA GLU A 246 1.88 13.94 35.78
C GLU A 246 0.99 13.46 34.63
N SER A 247 1.54 13.38 33.41
CA SER A 247 0.80 12.91 32.23
C SER A 247 1.71 12.36 31.14
N SER A 248 1.10 11.68 30.15
CA SER A 248 1.78 11.23 28.93
C SER A 248 2.43 12.37 28.16
N GLU A 249 1.71 13.49 28.03
CA GLU A 249 2.18 14.64 27.26
C GLU A 249 3.41 15.27 27.94
N ASN A 250 3.38 15.42 29.27
CA ASN A 250 4.52 15.96 30.00
C ASN A 250 5.74 15.02 29.93
N CYS A 251 5.52 13.72 29.88
CA CYS A 251 6.59 12.74 29.75
C CYS A 251 7.32 12.87 28.41
N GLU A 252 6.59 13.04 27.31
CA GLU A 252 7.18 13.27 25.99
C GLU A 252 7.96 14.60 25.95
N LEU A 253 7.46 15.64 26.62
CA LEU A 253 8.18 16.91 26.77
C LEU A 253 9.46 16.80 27.61
N CYS A 254 9.63 15.72 28.37
CA CYS A 254 10.83 15.40 29.12
C CYS A 254 11.74 14.40 28.41
N ASP A 255 11.55 14.20 27.10
CA ASP A 255 12.23 13.18 26.29
C ASP A 255 12.03 11.77 26.86
N GLY A 256 10.88 11.52 27.49
CA GLY A 256 10.51 10.26 28.09
C GLY A 256 9.49 9.46 27.28
N VAL A 257 9.33 8.19 27.62
CA VAL A 257 8.26 7.33 27.10
C VAL A 257 7.24 7.06 28.21
N TRP A 258 5.98 7.42 27.98
CA TRP A 258 4.87 7.15 28.89
C TRP A 258 4.18 5.84 28.55
N LYS A 259 4.33 4.82 29.42
CA LYS A 259 3.70 3.51 29.18
C LYS A 259 3.02 2.98 30.44
N TRP A 260 1.91 2.27 30.18
CA TRP A 260 1.14 1.55 31.18
C TRP A 260 1.86 0.23 31.49
N CYS A 261 2.50 0.15 32.64
CA CYS A 261 2.96 -1.13 33.14
C CYS A 261 1.74 -1.91 33.63
N LEU A 262 1.38 -3.00 32.93
CA LEU A 262 0.57 -4.05 33.53
C LEU A 262 1.42 -4.64 34.66
N LEU A 263 1.20 -4.17 35.89
CA LEU A 263 1.58 -4.94 37.07
C LEU A 263 0.78 -6.24 36.98
N TYR A 264 1.48 -7.34 36.69
CA TYR A 264 0.94 -8.68 36.81
C TYR A 264 0.48 -8.96 38.24
#